data_AF-A0A0G8F8K9-F1
#
_entry.id   AF-A0A0G8F8K9-F1
#
_cell.length_a   1.000
_cell.length_b   1.000
_cell.length_c   1.000
_cell.angle_alpha   90.00
_cell.angle_beta   90.00
_cell.angle_gamma   90.00
#
_symmetry.space_group_name_H-M   'P 1'
#
loop_
_entity.id
_entity.type
_entity.pdbx_description
1 polymer ?
#
loop_
_entity_poly.entity_id
_entity_poly.type
_entity_poly.pdbx_seq_one_letter_code
_entity_poly.pdbx_strand_id
1 'polypeptide(L)' 'MAIGKSISEGDHEFDTIVAVAHPHPHEDIEKCWVVAPCGMCRELISDYGINTNVILSYNGELVKCNVMELLPEKYTSEVE' A
#
# COMPACT_ATOMS: atom_id res chain seq x y z
N MET A 1 -11.31 0.99 -4.66
CA MET A 1 -9.93 1.31 -4.19
C MET A 1 -10.03 2.39 -3.14
N ALA A 2 -9.30 2.26 -2.02
CA ALA A 2 -9.40 3.19 -0.89
C ALA A 2 -8.99 4.63 -1.26
N ILE A 3 -7.85 4.79 -1.94
CA ILE A 3 -7.33 6.11 -2.37
C ILE A 3 -8.37 6.91 -3.15
N GLY A 4 -8.97 6.33 -4.19
CA GLY A 4 -9.97 7.03 -5.01
C GLY A 4 -11.23 7.43 -4.23
N LYS A 5 -11.62 6.64 -3.21
CA LYS A 5 -12.74 6.97 -2.33
C LYS A 5 -12.41 8.17 -1.44
N SER A 6 -11.27 8.13 -0.76
CA SER A 6 -10.80 9.24 0.09
C SER A 6 -10.66 10.55 -0.70
N ILE A 7 -10.07 10.51 -1.90
CA ILE A 7 -9.99 11.69 -2.78
C ILE A 7 -11.37 12.23 -3.15
N SER A 8 -12.33 11.35 -3.46
CA SER A 8 -13.71 11.77 -3.76
C SER A 8 -14.43 12.40 -2.57
N GLU A 9 -13.95 12.12 -1.35
CA GLU A 9 -14.48 12.66 -0.09
C GLU A 9 -13.73 13.92 0.37
N GLY A 10 -12.71 14.37 -0.38
CA GLY A 10 -11.94 15.58 -0.12
C GLY A 10 -10.62 15.36 0.63
N ASP A 11 -10.24 14.11 0.89
CA ASP A 11 -8.95 13.78 1.50
C ASP A 11 -7.85 13.74 0.42
N HIS A 12 -6.82 14.56 0.60
CA HIS A 12 -5.71 14.67 -0.36
C HIS A 12 -4.35 14.26 0.21
N GLU A 13 -4.28 13.99 1.51
CA GLU A 13 -3.06 13.55 2.18
C GLU A 13 -3.31 12.25 2.94
N PHE A 14 -2.38 11.30 2.82
CA PHE A 14 -2.49 9.98 3.43
C PHE A 14 -1.28 9.72 4.32
N ASP A 15 -1.52 9.49 5.60
CA ASP A 15 -0.44 9.13 6.54
C ASP A 15 -0.01 7.67 6.36
N THR A 16 -0.98 6.74 6.34
CA THR A 16 -0.72 5.30 6.32
C THR A 16 -1.82 4.54 5.58
N ILE A 17 -1.43 3.52 4.79
CA ILE A 17 -2.33 2.58 4.11
C ILE A 17 -1.95 1.12 4.42
N VAL A 18 -2.94 0.23 4.42
CA VAL A 18 -2.76 -1.21 4.59
C VAL A 18 -3.71 -1.99 3.68
N ALA A 19 -3.25 -3.12 3.14
CA ALA A 19 -4.09 -4.07 2.44
C ALA A 19 -4.25 -5.33 3.30
N VAL A 20 -5.46 -5.86 3.36
CA VAL A 20 -5.77 -7.12 4.06
C VAL A 20 -6.44 -8.09 3.10
N ALA A 21 -6.06 -9.36 3.20
CA ALA A 21 -6.75 -10.45 2.52
C ALA A 21 -7.78 -11.07 3.47
N HIS A 22 -8.92 -11.42 2.90
CA HIS A 22 -9.94 -12.22 3.57
C HIS A 22 -9.75 -13.69 3.17
N PRO A 23 -9.83 -14.64 4.11
CA PRO A 23 -9.73 -16.05 3.78
C PRO A 23 -10.79 -16.47 2.77
N HIS A 24 -10.40 -17.31 1.82
CA HIS A 24 -11.35 -17.92 0.89
C HIS A 24 -12.22 -18.93 1.63
N PRO A 25 -13.49 -19.16 1.25
CA PRO A 25 -14.38 -20.13 1.88
C PRO A 25 -13.87 -21.59 1.97
N HIS A 26 -12.74 -21.92 1.34
CA HIS A 26 -12.15 -23.26 1.33
C HIS A 26 -10.76 -23.29 2.00
N GLU A 27 -10.30 -22.17 2.56
CA GLU A 27 -9.05 -22.08 3.30
C GLU A 27 -9.31 -22.30 4.79
N ASP A 28 -8.42 -23.03 5.45
CA ASP A 28 -8.47 -23.29 6.89
C ASP A 28 -7.83 -22.13 7.68
N ILE A 29 -8.17 -20.91 7.28
CA ILE A 29 -7.69 -19.65 7.84
C ILE A 29 -8.91 -18.86 8.30
N GLU A 30 -9.04 -18.61 9.59
CA GLU A 30 -10.22 -17.90 10.12
C GLU A 30 -10.06 -16.37 10.12
N LYS A 31 -8.82 -15.87 10.10
CA LYS A 31 -8.52 -14.45 10.30
C LYS A 31 -8.04 -13.80 9.02
N CYS A 32 -8.46 -12.57 8.77
CA CYS A 32 -7.83 -11.72 7.77
C CYS A 32 -6.35 -11.48 8.12
N TRP A 33 -5.51 -11.32 7.09
CA TRP A 33 -4.09 -11.04 7.28
C TRP A 33 -3.64 -9.89 6.39
N VAL A 34 -2.60 -9.18 6.83
CA VAL A 34 -1.98 -8.10 6.05
C VAL A 34 -1.24 -8.70 4.86
N VAL A 35 -1.44 -8.09 3.68
CA VAL A 35 -0.74 -8.45 2.44
C VAL A 35 0.03 -7.25 1.91
N ALA A 36 1.19 -7.50 1.31
CA ALA A 36 1.95 -6.44 0.65
C ALA A 36 1.16 -5.90 -0.55
N PRO A 37 1.21 -4.57 -0.83
CA PRO A 37 0.61 -4.02 -2.03
C PRO A 37 1.31 -4.59 -3.28
N CYS A 38 0.53 -4.87 -4.32
CA CYS A 38 1.07 -5.24 -5.63
C CYS A 38 1.78 -4.04 -6.30
N GLY A 39 2.55 -4.29 -7.36
CA GLY A 39 3.31 -3.25 -8.06
C GLY A 39 2.46 -2.04 -8.47
N MET A 40 1.30 -2.27 -9.09
CA MET A 40 0.38 -1.20 -9.49
C MET A 40 -0.15 -0.38 -8.31
N CYS A 41 -0.43 -1.02 -7.17
CA CYS A 41 -0.82 -0.31 -5.96
C CYS A 41 0.30 0.55 -5.42
N ARG A 42 1.55 0.08 -5.46
CA ARG A 42 2.71 0.87 -5.00
C ARG A 42 2.87 2.13 -5.84
N GLU A 43 2.81 1.99 -7.17
CA GLU A 43 2.86 3.14 -8.10
C GLU A 43 1.76 4.14 -7.75
N LEU A 44 0.50 3.66 -7.66
CA LEU A 44 -0.65 4.50 -7.33
C LEU A 44 -0.48 5.20 -5.98
N ILE A 45 -0.08 4.50 -4.92
CA ILE A 45 0.15 5.10 -3.60
C ILE A 45 1.21 6.20 -3.71
N SER A 46 2.33 5.94 -4.41
CA SER A 46 3.41 6.91 -4.55
C SER A 46 3.03 8.13 -5.39
N ASP A 47 2.19 7.97 -6.41
CA ASP A 47 1.71 9.08 -7.26
C ASP A 47 0.78 10.03 -6.51
N TYR A 48 -0.04 9.49 -5.59
CA TYR A 48 -0.99 10.29 -4.80
C TYR A 48 -0.45 10.70 -3.42
N GLY A 49 0.65 10.11 -2.97
CA GLY A 49 1.24 10.42 -1.68
C GLY A 49 2.61 9.77 -1.52
N ILE A 50 3.64 10.44 -1.98
CA ILE A 50 5.04 10.00 -1.88
C ILE A 50 5.49 9.77 -0.42
N ASN A 51 4.87 10.47 0.54
CA ASN A 51 5.14 10.34 1.97
C ASN A 51 4.26 9.29 2.68
N THR A 52 3.37 8.61 1.95
CA THR A 52 2.45 7.63 2.54
C THR A 52 3.20 6.42 3.08
N ASN A 53 2.90 6.03 4.32
CA ASN A 53 3.41 4.80 4.89
C ASN A 53 2.56 3.59 4.49
N VAL A 54 3.18 2.43 4.35
CA VAL A 54 2.53 1.15 4.07
C VAL A 54 2.78 0.20 5.23
N ILE A 55 1.72 -0.41 5.75
CA ILE A 55 1.84 -1.54 6.69
C ILE A 55 1.86 -2.83 5.88
N LEU A 56 2.87 -3.67 6.12
CA LEU A 56 3.03 -4.97 5.48
C LEU A 56 3.64 -6.00 6.44
N SER A 57 3.49 -7.28 6.11
CA SER A 57 4.20 -8.35 6.81
C SER A 57 5.58 -8.56 6.19
N TYR A 58 6.64 -8.36 6.96
CA TYR A 58 8.03 -8.60 6.57
C TYR A 58 8.66 -9.56 7.59
N ASN A 59 9.16 -10.70 7.10
CA ASN A 59 9.73 -11.75 7.95
C ASN A 59 8.82 -12.20 9.12
N GLY A 60 7.51 -12.18 8.91
CA GLY A 60 6.51 -12.58 9.91
C GLY A 60 6.13 -11.48 10.90
N GLU A 61 6.71 -10.29 10.81
CA GLU A 61 6.38 -9.15 11.64
C GLU A 61 5.66 -8.06 10.84
N LEU A 62 4.73 -7.36 11.49
CA LEU A 62 4.12 -6.18 10.89
C LEU A 62 5.09 -5.02 10.99
N VAL A 63 5.49 -4.51 9.83
CA VAL A 63 6.34 -3.33 9.71
C VAL A 63 5.58 -2.22 9.03
N LYS A 64 5.99 -1.00 9.31
CA LYS A 64 5.56 0.22 8.61
C LYS A 64 6.77 0.78 7.88
N CYS A 65 6.68 0.97 6.58
CA CYS A 65 7.72 1.60 5.76
C CYS A 65 7.11 2.66 4.84
N ASN A 66 7.91 3.57 4.32
CA ASN A 66 7.43 4.49 3.30
C ASN A 66 7.19 3.75 1.97
N VAL A 67 6.22 4.21 1.16
CA VAL A 67 5.92 3.59 -0.15
C VAL A 67 7.13 3.56 -1.09
N MET A 68 8.02 4.56 -1.04
CA MET A 68 9.21 4.64 -1.89
C MET A 68 10.24 3.54 -1.60
N GLU A 69 10.26 3.00 -0.38
CA GLU A 69 11.09 1.83 -0.05
C GLU A 69 10.63 0.56 -0.78
N LEU A 70 9.39 0.54 -1.29
CA LEU A 70 8.80 -0.57 -2.03
C LEU A 70 8.93 -0.43 -3.56
N LEU A 71 9.50 0.69 -4.04
CA LEU A 71 9.70 1.04 -5.45
C LEU A 71 11.14 1.52 -5.69
N PRO A 72 12.14 0.64 -5.57
CA PRO A 72 13.52 1.01 -5.86
C PRO A 72 13.65 1.46 -7.32
N GLU A 73 14.41 2.54 -7.54
CA GLU A 73 14.62 3.12 -8.88
C GLU A 73 13.31 3.43 -9.62
N LYS A 74 12.29 3.94 -8.89
CA LYS A 74 11.04 4.40 -9.51
C LYS A 74 11.37 5.40 -10.62
N TYR A 75 10.79 5.18 -11.79
CA TYR A 75 10.91 6.12 -12.90
C TYR A 75 10.40 7.51 -12.51
N THR A 76 11.23 8.52 -12.76
CA THR A 76 10.89 9.94 -12.64
C THR A 76 10.95 10.56 -14.03
N SER A 77 10.00 11.44 -14.35
CA SER A 77 10.03 12.21 -15.61
C SER A 77 11.03 13.38 -15.58
N GLU A 78 11.65 13.62 -14.44
CA GLU A 78 12.76 14.57 -14.31
C GLU A 78 13.95 14.02 -15.10
N VAL A 79 14.38 14.78 -16.10
CA VAL A 79 15.56 14.46 -16.89
C VAL A 79 16.76 15.03 -16.13
N GLU A 80 17.70 14.17 -15.75
CA GLU A 80 19.02 14.59 -15.23
C GLU A 80 19.83 15.38 -16.27
#